data_AF-A0A3D0PVI9-F1
#
_entry.id   AF-A0A3D0PVI9-F1
#
_cell.length_a   1.000
_cell.length_b   1.000
_cell.length_c   1.000
_cell.angle_alpha   90.00
_cell.angle_beta   90.00
_cell.angle_gamma   90.00
#
_symmetry.space_group_name_H-M   'P 1'
#
loop_
_entity.id
_entity.type
_entity.pdbx_description
1 polymer ?
#
loop_
_entity_poly.entity_id
_entity_poly.type
_entity_poly.pdbx_seq_one_letter_code
_entity_poly.pdbx_strand_id
1 'polypeptide(L)'
;MIDMANVQNHVSYDVLVVGTGVSGLFLALHLPETARVLMITKADLEESDSFLAQGGICVLKGDEDYDAYFEDTLRAGHYENRRESVEVMIRSSQHVIRELARCGVDFARKDGQLQFTREGAHSSPRILYHGDKTGEEITSKLLECVKKLKNVTILEHTTLVDLLCEGNCCRGAVLQTADGTIEPIYV
;
A
#
# COMPACT_ATOMS: atom_id res chain seq x y z
N MET A 1 -4.26 5.77 -36.64
CA MET A 1 -2.95 6.25 -36.15
C MET A 1 -3.21 7.51 -35.36
N ILE A 2 -3.09 7.46 -34.04
CA ILE A 2 -3.12 8.66 -33.23
C ILE A 2 -1.76 9.33 -33.45
N ASP A 3 -1.81 10.56 -33.96
CA ASP A 3 -0.66 11.35 -34.37
C ASP A 3 0.16 11.76 -33.13
N MET A 4 1.40 11.28 -33.04
CA MET A 4 2.33 11.60 -31.95
C MET A 4 2.89 13.03 -32.05
N ALA A 5 2.51 13.81 -33.06
CA ALA A 5 3.03 15.17 -33.27
C ALA A 5 2.37 16.27 -32.42
N ASN A 6 1.36 15.94 -31.60
CA ASN A 6 0.61 16.92 -30.80
C ASN A 6 0.79 16.76 -29.28
N VAL A 7 2.01 16.46 -28.82
CA VAL A 7 2.36 16.38 -27.39
C VAL A 7 2.43 17.79 -26.81
N GLN A 8 1.26 18.34 -26.49
CA GLN A 8 1.09 19.65 -25.92
C GLN A 8 1.35 19.55 -24.40
N ASN A 9 2.57 19.87 -23.95
CA ASN A 9 2.94 20.04 -22.53
C ASN A 9 2.35 19.00 -21.55
N HIS A 10 2.38 17.71 -21.88
CA HIS A 10 1.98 16.70 -20.91
C HIS A 10 3.02 16.62 -19.79
N VAL A 11 2.57 16.79 -18.54
CA VAL A 11 3.38 16.51 -17.35
C VAL A 11 3.78 15.03 -17.43
N SER A 12 5.06 14.75 -17.65
CA SER A 12 5.58 13.39 -17.66
C SER A 12 5.82 12.89 -16.24
N TYR A 13 5.43 11.65 -15.98
CA TYR A 13 5.66 10.94 -14.73
C TYR A 13 6.58 9.74 -15.01
N ASP A 14 7.38 9.39 -14.01
CA ASP A 14 8.25 8.21 -14.07
C ASP A 14 7.54 6.97 -13.50
N VAL A 15 6.54 7.16 -12.63
CA VAL A 15 5.77 6.09 -12.01
C VAL A 15 4.29 6.49 -11.92
N LEU A 16 3.40 5.59 -12.35
CA LEU A 16 1.97 5.65 -12.09
C LEU A 16 1.59 4.61 -11.03
N VAL A 17 1.02 5.05 -9.92
CA VAL A 17 0.44 4.20 -8.87
C VAL A 17 -1.07 4.29 -8.93
N VAL A 18 -1.73 3.17 -9.21
CA VAL A 18 -3.19 3.08 -9.27
C VAL A 18 -3.71 2.56 -7.92
N GLY A 19 -4.27 3.46 -7.13
CA GLY A 19 -4.80 3.20 -5.80
C GLY A 19 -4.01 3.88 -4.69
N THR A 20 -4.74 4.48 -3.74
CA THR A 20 -4.19 5.18 -2.56
C THR A 20 -4.45 4.43 -1.26
N GLY A 21 -4.64 3.10 -1.33
CA GLY A 21 -4.66 2.23 -0.14
C GLY A 21 -3.27 2.07 0.49
N VAL A 22 -3.18 1.26 1.55
CA VAL A 22 -1.94 1.08 2.33
C VAL A 22 -0.73 0.72 1.45
N SER A 23 -0.91 -0.15 0.44
CA SER A 23 0.18 -0.58 -0.45
C SER A 23 0.68 0.54 -1.36
N GLY A 24 -0.22 1.33 -1.95
CA GLY A 24 0.14 2.43 -2.84
C GLY A 24 0.83 3.56 -2.08
N LEU A 25 0.32 3.91 -0.90
CA LEU A 25 0.94 4.92 -0.04
C LEU A 25 2.31 4.47 0.47
N PHE A 26 2.42 3.23 0.94
CA PHE A 26 3.68 2.69 1.39
C PHE A 26 4.71 2.63 0.25
N LEU A 27 4.31 2.22 -0.96
CA LEU A 27 5.17 2.27 -2.14
C LEU A 27 5.68 3.70 -2.42
N ALA A 28 4.79 4.70 -2.41
CA ALA A 28 5.16 6.09 -2.71
C ALA A 28 6.23 6.63 -1.75
N LEU A 29 6.22 6.25 -0.47
CA LEU A 29 7.24 6.61 0.51
C LEU A 29 8.62 5.99 0.24
N HIS A 30 8.69 4.92 -0.55
CA HIS A 30 9.92 4.18 -0.84
C HIS A 30 10.45 4.41 -2.26
N LEU A 31 9.73 5.16 -3.08
CA LEU A 31 10.23 5.58 -4.40
C LEU A 31 11.31 6.66 -4.24
N PRO A 32 12.32 6.70 -5.11
CA PRO A 32 13.35 7.74 -5.06
C PRO A 32 12.73 9.14 -5.15
N GLU A 33 13.24 10.09 -4.36
CA GLU A 33 12.78 11.50 -4.40
C GLU A 33 12.96 12.14 -5.79
N THR A 34 13.83 11.58 -6.64
CA THR A 34 14.06 12.01 -8.02
C THR A 34 12.99 11.53 -9.00
N ALA A 35 12.18 10.53 -8.64
CA ALA A 35 11.12 10.01 -9.50
C ALA A 35 9.86 10.87 -9.33
N ARG A 36 9.28 11.34 -10.44
CA ARG A 36 7.97 12.00 -10.46
C ARG A 36 6.88 10.94 -10.45
N VAL A 37 6.10 10.92 -9.38
CA VAL A 37 5.08 9.89 -9.13
C VAL A 37 3.69 10.51 -9.29
N LEU A 38 2.87 9.87 -10.12
CA LEU A 38 1.43 10.12 -10.12
C LEU A 38 0.74 9.00 -9.34
N MET A 39 -0.03 9.34 -8.32
CA MET A 39 -0.97 8.45 -7.69
C MET A 39 -2.39 8.84 -8.11
N ILE A 40 -3.21 7.85 -8.45
CA ILE A 40 -4.63 8.06 -8.75
C ILE A 40 -5.51 7.21 -7.83
N THR A 41 -6.70 7.70 -7.53
CA THR A 41 -7.75 6.92 -6.89
C THR A 41 -9.11 7.31 -7.47
N LYS A 42 -10.01 6.33 -7.61
CA LYS A 42 -11.34 6.53 -8.19
C LYS A 42 -12.33 7.24 -7.27
N ALA A 43 -11.99 7.37 -5.99
CA ALA A 43 -12.85 7.91 -4.93
C ALA A 43 -12.09 8.95 -4.10
N ASP A 44 -12.65 9.35 -2.96
CA ASP A 44 -11.94 10.18 -1.98
C ASP A 44 -10.72 9.41 -1.41
N LEU A 45 -9.69 10.12 -0.96
CA LEU A 45 -8.45 9.49 -0.46
C LEU A 45 -8.66 8.54 0.73
N GLU A 46 -9.69 8.79 1.52
CA GLU A 46 -10.03 8.00 2.70
C GLU A 46 -10.96 6.82 2.36
N GLU A 47 -11.52 6.78 1.15
CA GLU A 47 -12.42 5.73 0.70
C GLU A 47 -11.63 4.54 0.15
N SER A 48 -11.18 3.67 1.05
CA SER A 48 -10.57 2.38 0.69
C SER A 48 -10.77 1.31 1.75
N ASP A 49 -10.70 0.03 1.34
CA ASP A 49 -10.76 -1.11 2.28
C ASP A 49 -9.63 -1.07 3.32
N SER A 50 -8.50 -0.42 3.00
CA SER A 50 -7.41 -0.20 3.96
C SER A 50 -7.84 0.68 5.13
N PHE A 51 -8.65 1.72 4.90
CA PHE A 51 -9.21 2.55 5.98
C PHE A 51 -10.22 1.80 6.84
N LEU A 52 -10.95 0.85 6.25
CA LEU A 52 -11.99 0.09 6.95
C LEU A 52 -11.46 -1.10 7.77
N ALA A 53 -10.16 -1.41 7.69
CA ALA A 53 -9.59 -2.53 8.42
C ALA A 53 -9.60 -2.28 9.94
N GLN A 54 -10.03 -3.28 10.71
CA GLN A 54 -10.21 -3.13 12.17
C GLN A 54 -9.15 -3.90 12.95
N GLY A 55 -9.08 -5.22 12.69
CA GLY A 55 -8.40 -6.21 13.54
C GLY A 55 -6.93 -5.93 13.83
N GLY A 56 -6.16 -5.60 12.80
CA GLY A 56 -4.80 -5.13 12.95
C GLY A 56 -3.83 -5.67 11.91
N ILE A 57 -2.54 -5.64 12.24
CA ILE A 57 -1.44 -6.09 11.39
C ILE A 57 -0.60 -7.13 12.12
N CYS A 58 -0.39 -8.28 11.49
CA CYS A 58 0.44 -9.35 12.04
C CYS A 58 1.92 -8.96 12.00
N VAL A 59 2.67 -9.28 13.05
CA VAL A 59 4.12 -9.05 13.12
C VAL A 59 4.82 -10.23 13.77
N LEU A 60 6.02 -10.54 13.28
CA LEU A 60 6.93 -11.47 13.92
C LEU A 60 7.44 -10.88 15.25
N LYS A 61 7.14 -11.51 16.38
CA LYS A 61 7.56 -10.99 17.70
C LYS A 61 9.04 -11.18 17.98
N GLY A 62 9.61 -12.27 17.49
CA GLY A 62 10.98 -12.71 17.70
C GLY A 62 11.29 -13.91 16.81
N ASP A 63 12.55 -14.33 16.73
CA ASP A 63 12.94 -15.45 15.87
C ASP A 63 12.29 -16.78 16.29
N GLU A 64 12.06 -16.96 17.59
CA GLU A 64 11.35 -18.12 18.16
C GLU A 64 9.87 -18.22 17.75
N ASP A 65 9.28 -17.13 17.27
CA ASP A 65 7.89 -17.06 16.82
C ASP A 65 7.74 -17.42 15.32
N TYR A 66 8.86 -17.50 14.59
CA TYR A 66 8.87 -17.67 13.14
C TYR A 66 8.20 -18.97 12.70
N ASP A 67 8.63 -20.12 13.24
CA ASP A 67 8.13 -21.43 12.80
C ASP A 67 6.61 -21.54 12.98
N ALA A 68 6.11 -21.06 14.13
CA ALA A 68 4.68 -21.03 14.42
C ALA A 68 3.92 -20.08 13.48
N TYR A 69 4.47 -18.89 13.19
CA TYR A 69 3.83 -17.95 12.27
C TYR A 69 3.80 -18.49 10.84
N PHE A 70 4.91 -19.07 10.40
CA PHE A 70 5.06 -19.62 9.07
C PHE A 70 4.07 -20.76 8.86
N GLU A 71 3.99 -21.69 9.81
CA GLU A 71 3.04 -22.80 9.77
C GLU A 71 1.57 -22.33 9.88
N ASP A 72 1.25 -21.37 10.75
CA ASP A 72 -0.10 -20.79 10.82
C ASP A 72 -0.53 -20.21 9.47
N THR A 73 0.39 -19.52 8.77
CA THR A 73 0.13 -18.89 7.47
C THR A 73 -0.06 -19.94 6.37
N LEU A 74 0.80 -20.96 6.31
CA LEU A 74 0.68 -22.03 5.34
C LEU A 74 -0.60 -22.83 5.53
N ARG A 75 -0.89 -23.23 6.76
CA ARG A 75 -2.11 -23.96 7.09
C ARG A 75 -3.37 -23.17 6.75
N ALA A 76 -3.39 -21.86 7.03
CA ALA A 76 -4.51 -20.98 6.67
C ALA A 76 -4.70 -20.87 5.15
N GLY A 77 -3.62 -20.87 4.37
CA GLY A 77 -3.65 -20.88 2.91
C GLY A 77 -3.74 -22.28 2.30
N HIS A 78 -4.08 -23.31 3.09
CA HIS A 78 -4.16 -24.70 2.64
C HIS A 78 -2.88 -25.23 1.98
N TYR A 79 -1.73 -24.65 2.33
CA TYR A 79 -0.40 -24.95 1.77
C TYR A 79 -0.26 -24.66 0.26
N GLU A 80 -1.22 -23.94 -0.34
CA GLU A 80 -1.15 -23.44 -1.72
C GLU A 80 -0.33 -22.13 -1.81
N ASN A 81 0.18 -21.65 -0.68
CA ASN A 81 1.03 -20.47 -0.64
C ASN A 81 2.37 -20.76 -1.32
N ARG A 82 2.89 -19.74 -2.00
CA ARG A 82 4.30 -19.69 -2.34
C ARG A 82 5.13 -19.46 -1.06
N ARG A 83 5.90 -20.47 -0.65
CA ARG A 83 6.67 -20.47 0.60
C ARG A 83 7.64 -19.29 0.71
N GLU A 84 8.31 -18.93 -0.39
CA GLU A 84 9.27 -17.82 -0.37
C GLU A 84 8.57 -16.48 -0.12
N SER A 85 7.34 -16.30 -0.63
CA SER A 85 6.55 -15.08 -0.38
C SER A 85 6.12 -14.97 1.09
N VAL A 86 5.74 -16.09 1.71
CA VAL A 86 5.39 -16.14 3.14
C VAL A 86 6.61 -15.81 4.01
N GLU A 87 7.77 -16.37 3.69
CA GLU A 87 9.02 -16.08 4.40
C GLU A 87 9.38 -14.59 4.32
N VAL A 88 9.36 -14.01 3.12
CA VAL A 88 9.64 -12.57 2.92
C VAL A 88 8.67 -11.71 3.72
N MET A 89 7.36 -12.01 3.67
CA MET A 89 6.33 -11.29 4.41
C MET A 89 6.60 -11.31 5.92
N ILE A 90 6.84 -12.49 6.50
CA ILE A 90 7.05 -12.65 7.94
C ILE A 90 8.35 -11.99 8.39
N ARG A 91 9.46 -12.24 7.67
CA ARG A 91 10.78 -11.70 8.02
C ARG A 91 10.86 -10.18 7.88
N SER A 92 10.12 -9.60 6.94
CA SER A 92 10.08 -8.15 6.74
C SER A 92 9.16 -7.43 7.73
N SER A 93 8.24 -8.13 8.40
CA SER A 93 7.17 -7.53 9.21
C SER A 93 7.68 -6.57 10.28
N GLN A 94 8.74 -6.92 11.02
CA GLN A 94 9.29 -6.05 12.07
C GLN A 94 9.84 -4.73 11.50
N HIS A 95 10.44 -4.78 10.31
CA HIS A 95 10.92 -3.58 9.64
C HIS A 95 9.77 -2.67 9.26
N VAL A 96 8.72 -3.24 8.64
CA VAL A 96 7.51 -2.51 8.26
C VAL A 96 6.88 -1.85 9.49
N ILE A 97 6.72 -2.56 10.61
CA ILE A 97 6.16 -1.97 11.85
C ILE A 97 7.00 -0.79 12.35
N ARG A 98 8.34 -0.85 12.27
CA ARG A 98 9.21 0.28 12.64
C ARG A 98 9.01 1.48 11.73
N GLU A 99 8.75 1.26 10.44
CA GLU A 99 8.50 2.34 9.48
C GLU A 99 7.13 2.97 9.69
N LEU A 100 6.09 2.16 9.92
CA LEU A 100 4.78 2.66 10.31
C LEU A 100 4.87 3.52 11.58
N ALA A 101 5.60 3.07 12.61
CA ALA A 101 5.82 3.86 13.81
C ALA A 101 6.56 5.18 13.53
N ARG A 102 7.51 5.21 12.58
CA ARG A 102 8.18 6.46 12.14
C ARG A 102 7.25 7.41 11.40
N CYS A 103 6.26 6.88 10.69
CA CYS A 103 5.16 7.66 10.10
C CYS A 103 4.17 8.17 11.14
N GLY A 104 4.31 7.78 12.41
CA GLY A 104 3.48 8.24 13.52
C GLY A 104 2.27 7.36 13.80
N VAL A 105 2.24 6.13 13.27
CA VAL A 105 1.21 5.14 13.60
C VAL A 105 1.33 4.76 15.08
N ASP A 106 0.24 4.94 15.82
CA ASP A 106 0.17 4.63 17.25
C ASP A 106 -0.46 3.26 17.49
N PHE A 107 0.36 2.25 17.78
CA PHE A 107 -0.15 0.93 18.18
C PHE A 107 -0.43 0.88 19.68
N ALA A 108 -1.46 0.12 20.08
CA ALA A 108 -1.84 -0.07 21.46
C ALA A 108 -0.66 -0.50 22.35
N ARG A 109 -0.49 0.18 23.49
CA ARG A 109 0.56 -0.09 24.47
C ARG A 109 0.01 -0.22 25.88
N LYS A 110 0.66 -1.04 26.68
CA LYS A 110 0.47 -1.13 28.13
C LYS A 110 1.83 -1.15 28.80
N ASP A 111 2.03 -0.27 29.79
CA ASP A 111 3.30 -0.13 30.52
C ASP A 111 4.50 0.07 29.57
N GLY A 112 4.29 0.80 28.47
CA GLY A 112 5.29 1.08 27.42
C GLY A 112 5.49 -0.05 26.39
N GLN A 113 4.92 -1.24 26.61
CA GLN A 113 5.07 -2.39 25.73
C GLN A 113 3.91 -2.51 24.75
N LEU A 114 4.21 -2.91 23.50
CA LEU A 114 3.20 -3.19 22.49
C LEU A 114 2.25 -4.29 22.97
N GLN A 115 0.95 -4.11 22.71
CA GLN A 115 -0.07 -5.11 22.94
C GLN A 115 -0.34 -5.90 21.66
N PHE A 116 -0.65 -7.18 21.83
CA PHE A 116 -0.94 -8.08 20.73
C PHE A 116 -2.30 -8.73 20.96
N THR A 117 -3.11 -8.79 19.92
CA THR A 117 -4.31 -9.60 19.88
C THR A 117 -4.08 -10.89 19.06
N ARG A 118 -5.08 -11.76 19.07
CA ARG A 118 -5.10 -13.03 18.32
C ARG A 118 -6.44 -13.20 17.64
N GLU A 119 -6.40 -13.45 16.34
CA GLU A 119 -7.58 -13.77 15.52
C GLU A 119 -7.50 -15.21 14.99
N GLY A 120 -8.43 -15.54 14.10
CA GLY A 120 -8.54 -16.86 13.49
C GLY A 120 -7.22 -17.35 12.88
N ALA A 121 -7.06 -18.67 12.85
CA ALA A 121 -5.90 -19.37 12.32
C ALA A 121 -4.54 -19.14 13.02
N HIS A 122 -4.39 -18.15 13.91
CA HIS A 122 -3.15 -17.97 14.66
C HIS A 122 -3.08 -18.84 15.92
N SER A 123 -1.96 -19.53 16.09
CA SER A 123 -1.62 -20.31 17.29
C SER A 123 -1.24 -19.42 18.48
N SER A 124 -0.68 -18.22 18.24
CA SER A 124 -0.25 -17.27 19.27
C SER A 124 -0.69 -15.83 18.97
N PRO A 125 -0.84 -14.95 19.99
CA PRO A 125 -1.10 -13.52 19.76
C PRO A 125 0.09 -12.85 19.06
N ARG A 126 -0.17 -12.19 17.93
CA ARG A 126 0.86 -11.57 17.08
C ARG A 126 0.36 -10.38 16.26
N ILE A 127 -0.87 -9.93 16.52
CA ILE A 127 -1.53 -8.87 15.75
C ILE A 127 -1.42 -7.58 16.54
N LEU A 128 -0.73 -6.59 16.00
CA LEU A 128 -0.74 -5.22 16.52
C LEU A 128 -1.99 -4.49 16.06
N TYR A 129 -2.55 -3.65 16.92
CA TYR A 129 -3.82 -2.97 16.66
C TYR A 129 -3.86 -1.56 17.26
N HIS A 130 -4.80 -0.75 16.80
CA HIS A 130 -5.19 0.53 17.37
C HIS A 130 -6.71 0.54 17.57
N GLY A 131 -7.15 0.30 18.81
CA GLY A 131 -8.59 0.15 19.08
C GLY A 131 -9.26 -0.83 18.12
N ASP A 132 -10.39 -0.42 17.56
CA ASP A 132 -11.15 -1.11 16.51
C ASP A 132 -10.98 -0.46 15.13
N LYS A 133 -9.93 0.36 14.94
CA LYS A 133 -9.73 1.19 13.74
C LYS A 133 -8.28 1.22 13.25
N THR A 134 -7.60 0.08 13.31
CA THR A 134 -6.18 -0.02 12.94
C THR A 134 -5.90 0.41 11.49
N GLY A 135 -6.82 0.14 10.58
CA GLY A 135 -6.74 0.52 9.18
C GLY A 135 -6.75 2.03 8.95
N GLU A 136 -7.68 2.74 9.60
CA GLU A 136 -7.74 4.20 9.60
C GLU A 136 -6.44 4.80 10.16
N GLU A 137 -5.97 4.29 11.31
CA GLU A 137 -4.74 4.77 11.95
C GLU A 137 -3.51 4.58 11.04
N ILE A 138 -3.32 3.41 10.45
CA ILE A 138 -2.19 3.15 9.55
C ILE A 138 -2.29 4.00 8.28
N THR A 139 -3.45 3.96 7.62
CA THR A 139 -3.60 4.53 6.27
C THR A 139 -3.61 6.05 6.31
N SER A 140 -4.23 6.68 7.32
CA SER A 140 -4.21 8.13 7.49
C SER A 140 -2.80 8.67 7.74
N LYS A 141 -1.98 8.00 8.58
CA LYS A 141 -0.60 8.42 8.87
C LYS A 141 0.32 8.27 7.67
N LEU A 142 0.17 7.19 6.90
CA LEU A 142 0.87 7.04 5.63
C LEU A 142 0.47 8.13 4.64
N LEU A 143 -0.83 8.44 4.52
CA LEU A 143 -1.32 9.50 3.64
C LEU A 143 -0.79 10.87 4.04
N GLU A 144 -0.76 11.20 5.32
CA GLU A 144 -0.15 12.43 5.85
C GLU A 144 1.34 12.55 5.49
N CYS A 145 2.08 11.44 5.51
CA CYS A 145 3.48 11.39 5.07
C CYS A 145 3.61 11.60 3.56
N VAL A 146 2.81 10.90 2.75
CA VAL A 146 2.85 11.00 1.28
C VAL A 146 2.48 12.41 0.81
N LYS A 147 1.47 13.06 1.42
CA LYS A 147 1.08 14.45 1.10
C LYS A 147 2.21 15.48 1.30
N LYS A 148 3.27 15.14 2.04
CA LYS A 148 4.45 16.01 2.24
C LYS A 148 5.53 15.82 1.17
N LEU A 149 5.44 14.77 0.35
CA LEU A 149 6.41 14.48 -0.70
C LEU A 149 6.22 15.44 -1.88
N LYS A 150 7.29 16.15 -2.26
CA LYS A 150 7.24 17.14 -3.35
C LYS A 150 7.20 16.51 -4.75
N ASN A 151 7.62 15.26 -4.86
CA ASN A 151 7.71 14.51 -6.10
C ASN A 151 6.46 13.64 -6.36
N VAL A 152 5.44 13.69 -5.49
CA VAL A 152 4.20 12.95 -5.62
C VAL A 152 3.03 13.88 -5.91
N THR A 153 2.32 13.61 -7.00
CA THR A 153 1.00 14.19 -7.29
C THR A 153 -0.06 13.14 -7.00
N ILE A 154 -1.15 13.52 -6.34
CA ILE A 154 -2.30 12.62 -6.10
C ILE A 154 -3.54 13.20 -6.77
N LEU A 155 -4.24 12.41 -7.57
CA LEU A 155 -5.51 12.76 -8.20
C LEU A 155 -6.64 11.88 -7.64
N GLU A 156 -7.59 12.51 -6.96
CA GLU A 156 -8.86 11.92 -6.54
C GLU A 156 -9.84 11.81 -7.72
N HIS A 157 -10.87 10.98 -7.57
CA HIS A 157 -11.91 10.72 -8.57
C HIS A 157 -11.37 10.47 -9.99
N THR A 158 -10.20 9.83 -10.08
CA THR A 158 -9.52 9.52 -11.33
C THR A 158 -9.43 8.00 -11.48
N THR A 159 -10.11 7.48 -12.50
CA THR A 159 -10.29 6.05 -12.72
C THR A 159 -9.35 5.56 -13.81
N LEU A 160 -8.63 4.46 -13.55
CA LEU A 160 -7.95 3.71 -14.59
C LEU A 160 -8.99 3.04 -15.50
N VAL A 161 -8.95 3.36 -16.80
CA VAL A 161 -9.85 2.79 -17.81
C VAL A 161 -9.20 1.61 -18.53
N ASP A 162 -7.96 1.80 -19.00
CA ASP A 162 -7.24 0.77 -19.76
C ASP A 162 -5.72 0.93 -19.60
N LEU A 163 -4.96 -0.11 -19.93
CA LEU A 163 -3.49 -0.10 -19.97
C LEU A 163 -2.99 0.16 -21.38
N LEU A 164 -1.98 1.02 -21.52
CA LEU A 164 -1.32 1.25 -22.80
C LEU A 164 -0.13 0.29 -22.90
N CYS A 165 -0.27 -0.76 -23.72
CA CYS A 165 0.73 -1.82 -23.84
C CYS A 165 1.38 -1.85 -25.23
N GLU A 166 2.70 -1.96 -25.26
CA GLU A 166 3.48 -2.18 -26.49
C GLU A 166 4.54 -3.27 -26.24
N GLY A 167 4.60 -4.28 -27.12
CA GLY A 167 5.62 -5.32 -27.02
C GLY A 167 5.58 -6.12 -25.70
N ASN A 168 4.38 -6.35 -25.15
CA ASN A 168 4.18 -6.99 -23.85
C ASN A 168 4.74 -6.18 -22.66
N CYS A 169 4.96 -4.88 -22.85
CA CYS A 169 5.33 -3.93 -21.81
C CYS A 169 4.23 -2.89 -21.62
N CYS A 170 3.87 -2.60 -20.37
CA CYS A 170 3.04 -1.45 -20.04
C CYS A 170 3.87 -0.16 -20.21
N ARG A 171 3.32 0.82 -20.92
CA ARG A 171 3.93 2.12 -21.25
C ARG A 171 3.11 3.30 -20.72
N GLY A 172 2.03 3.01 -19.99
CA GLY A 172 1.04 4.01 -19.66
C GLY A 172 -0.34 3.44 -19.38
N ALA A 173 -1.30 4.34 -19.28
CA ALA A 173 -2.68 4.05 -18.99
C ALA A 173 -3.61 5.06 -19.68
N VAL A 174 -4.86 4.67 -19.90
CA VAL A 174 -5.95 5.58 -20.20
C VAL A 174 -6.66 5.88 -18.89
N LEU A 175 -6.77 7.16 -18.53
CA LEU A 175 -7.41 7.61 -17.32
C LEU A 175 -8.70 8.36 -17.66
N GLN A 176 -9.72 8.19 -16.81
CA GLN A 176 -10.87 9.08 -16.75
C GLN A 176 -10.72 9.99 -15.53
N THR A 177 -10.55 11.29 -15.75
CA THR A 177 -10.41 12.30 -14.69
C THR A 177 -11.77 12.68 -14.09
N ALA A 178 -11.74 13.44 -12.99
CA ALA A 178 -12.93 13.82 -12.21
C ALA A 178 -14.00 14.59 -13.01
N ASP A 179 -13.59 15.32 -14.05
CA ASP A 179 -14.47 16.05 -14.97
C ASP A 179 -15.05 15.17 -16.10
N GLY A 180 -14.69 13.88 -16.12
CA GLY A 180 -15.11 12.91 -17.12
C GLY A 180 -14.23 12.88 -18.37
N THR A 181 -13.19 13.71 -18.46
CA THR A 181 -12.22 13.70 -19.56
C THR A 181 -11.49 12.35 -19.58
N ILE A 182 -11.31 11.78 -20.78
CA ILE A 182 -10.57 10.54 -20.98
C ILE A 182 -9.27 10.88 -21.71
N GLU A 183 -8.14 10.66 -21.06
CA GLU A 183 -6.83 11.00 -21.60
C GLU A 183 -5.78 9.90 -21.37
N PRO A 184 -4.84 9.71 -22.31
CA PRO A 184 -3.72 8.83 -22.10
C PRO A 184 -2.65 9.49 -21.22
N ILE A 185 -2.05 8.70 -20.33
CA ILE A 185 -0.83 9.04 -19.62
C ILE A 185 0.25 8.03 -19.94
N TYR A 186 1.47 8.52 -20.17
CA TYR A 186 2.64 7.70 -20.48
C TYR A 186 3.63 7.72 -19.32
N VAL A 187 4.18 6.55 -19.01
CA VAL A 187 5.21 6.31 -17.97
C VAL A 187 6.31 5.38 -18.50
#